data_AF-A0A7Y5VNW0-F1
#
_entry.id   AF-A0A7Y5VNW0-F1
#
_cell.length_a   1.000
_cell.length_b   1.000
_cell.length_c   1.000
_cell.angle_alpha   90.00
_cell.angle_beta   90.00
_cell.angle_gamma   90.00
#
_symmetry.space_group_name_H-M   'P 1'
#
loop_
_entity.id
_entity.type
_entity.pdbx_description
1 polymer ?
#
loop_
_entity_poly.entity_id
_entity_poly.type
_entity_poly.pdbx_seq_one_letter_code
_entity_poly.pdbx_strand_id
1 'polypeptide(L)'
;MPEMTFNSDTRDKLNAMYARLDAEVAATNPVCRMSGECCNFEKMDHVLFATTLELTNIVETKGVDGIAPEGKLCPFYKEGKCSARDVRPLGCRVYFCDKSYQKNHSQRIYEKYHAEIEALARESEVEYAYVPMVSALRRYAREGRFHDPARPFDFS
;
A
#
# COMPACT_ATOMS: atom_id res chain seq x y z
N MET A 1 -5.29 9.65 -29.58
CA MET A 1 -4.88 8.39 -28.94
C MET A 1 -5.18 8.58 -27.47
N PRO A 2 -6.09 7.83 -26.85
CA PRO A 2 -6.41 8.10 -25.45
C PRO A 2 -5.21 7.65 -24.61
N GLU A 3 -4.60 8.58 -23.88
CA GLU A 3 -3.73 8.29 -22.75
C GLU A 3 -4.58 7.58 -21.70
N MET A 4 -4.65 6.25 -21.78
CA MET A 4 -5.29 5.41 -20.77
C MET A 4 -4.26 5.09 -19.67
N THR A 5 -3.88 6.16 -18.97
CA THR A 5 -2.98 6.17 -17.80
C THR A 5 -3.81 6.10 -16.52
N PHE A 6 -3.15 5.90 -15.36
CA PHE A 6 -3.77 6.09 -14.04
C PHE A 6 -4.38 7.50 -13.97
N ASN A 7 -5.66 7.59 -14.30
CA ASN A 7 -6.35 8.84 -14.50
C ASN A 7 -7.15 9.22 -13.25
N SER A 8 -7.74 10.42 -13.26
CA SER A 8 -8.54 10.89 -12.13
C SER A 8 -9.70 9.94 -11.79
N ASP A 9 -10.35 9.34 -12.79
CA ASP A 9 -11.46 8.38 -12.57
C ASP A 9 -11.00 7.13 -11.81
N THR A 10 -9.85 6.57 -12.20
CA THR A 10 -9.27 5.39 -11.52
C THR A 10 -8.88 5.72 -10.08
N ARG A 11 -8.27 6.89 -9.85
CA ARG A 11 -7.95 7.39 -8.51
C ARG A 11 -9.21 7.58 -7.67
N ASP A 12 -10.26 8.17 -8.24
CA ASP A 12 -11.51 8.44 -7.53
C ASP A 12 -12.22 7.14 -7.13
N LYS A 13 -12.23 6.14 -8.01
CA LYS A 13 -12.71 4.79 -7.70
C LYS A 13 -11.92 4.14 -6.56
N LEU A 14 -10.59 4.21 -6.62
CA LEU A 14 -9.73 3.68 -5.54
C LEU A 14 -9.99 4.40 -4.21
N ASN A 15 -10.13 5.72 -4.22
CA ASN A 15 -10.42 6.51 -3.02
C ASN A 15 -11.81 6.20 -2.45
N ALA A 16 -12.82 6.03 -3.31
CA ALA A 16 -14.17 5.63 -2.89
C ALA A 16 -14.17 4.23 -2.27
N MET A 17 -13.39 3.29 -2.82
CA MET A 17 -13.16 1.98 -2.22
C MET A 17 -12.51 2.10 -0.84
N TYR A 18 -11.50 2.94 -0.70
CA TYR A 18 -10.85 3.17 0.60
C TYR A 18 -11.75 3.82 1.62
N ALA A 19 -12.65 4.73 1.22
CA ALA A 19 -13.66 5.27 2.13
C ALA A 19 -14.60 4.17 2.65
N ARG A 20 -15.03 3.24 1.77
CA ARG A 20 -15.82 2.07 2.18
C ARG A 20 -15.04 1.16 3.13
N LEU A 21 -13.78 0.88 2.81
CA LEU A 21 -12.88 0.08 3.65
C LEU A 21 -12.72 0.69 5.04
N ASP A 22 -12.41 1.98 5.11
CA ASP A 22 -12.20 2.68 6.37
C ASP A 22 -13.47 2.66 7.22
N ALA A 23 -14.66 2.75 6.61
CA ALA A 23 -15.94 2.60 7.30
C ALA A 23 -16.19 1.17 7.81
N GLU A 24 -15.92 0.14 7.01
CA GLU A 24 -16.05 -1.27 7.44
C GLU A 24 -15.08 -1.60 8.57
N VAL A 25 -13.84 -1.15 8.48
CA VAL A 25 -12.84 -1.27 9.55
C VAL A 25 -13.31 -0.55 10.81
N ALA A 26 -13.79 0.69 10.70
CA ALA A 26 -14.28 1.46 11.85
C ALA A 26 -15.46 0.76 12.56
N ALA A 27 -16.34 0.08 11.83
CA ALA A 27 -17.44 -0.68 12.40
C ALA A 27 -16.98 -1.87 13.27
N THR A 28 -15.75 -2.35 13.07
CA THR A 28 -15.15 -3.40 13.93
C THR A 28 -14.50 -2.85 15.21
N ASN A 29 -14.45 -1.52 15.37
CA ASN A 29 -13.85 -0.81 16.50
C ASN A 29 -12.44 -1.30 16.90
N PRO A 30 -11.47 -1.37 15.98
CA PRO A 30 -10.15 -1.89 16.27
C PRO A 30 -9.34 -0.93 17.16
N VAL A 31 -8.53 -1.49 18.05
CA VAL A 31 -7.64 -0.68 18.89
C VAL A 31 -6.33 -0.35 18.18
N CYS A 32 -6.07 0.95 17.97
CA CYS A 32 -4.78 1.47 17.54
C CYS A 32 -4.05 2.14 18.71
N ARG A 33 -2.82 1.70 19.02
CA ARG A 33 -2.00 2.31 20.08
C ARG A 33 -1.10 3.44 19.60
N MET A 34 -1.19 3.78 18.30
CA MET A 34 -0.30 4.75 17.65
C MET A 34 1.19 4.47 17.90
N SER A 35 1.58 3.19 18.07
CA SER A 35 2.95 2.80 18.42
C SER A 35 3.96 3.02 17.30
N GLY A 36 3.51 3.27 16.07
CA GLY A 36 4.37 3.35 14.89
C GLY A 36 4.89 2.00 14.39
N GLU A 37 4.65 0.91 15.14
CA GLU A 37 5.16 -0.43 14.84
C GLU A 37 4.64 -0.98 13.51
N CYS A 38 3.43 -0.59 13.09
CA CYS A 38 2.87 -0.95 11.79
C CYS A 38 3.71 -0.47 10.60
N CYS A 39 4.58 0.53 10.80
CA CYS A 39 5.50 1.06 9.79
C CYS A 39 6.95 0.60 10.00
N ASN A 40 7.23 -0.09 11.11
CA ASN A 40 8.54 -0.65 11.43
C ASN A 40 8.60 -2.13 11.05
N PHE A 41 8.72 -2.38 9.75
CA PHE A 41 8.74 -3.73 9.16
C PHE A 41 9.91 -4.58 9.66
N GLU A 42 11.06 -3.96 9.96
CA GLU A 42 12.22 -4.67 10.52
C GLU A 42 11.92 -5.25 11.90
N LYS A 43 11.23 -4.49 12.77
CA LYS A 43 10.85 -4.97 14.09
C LYS A 43 9.74 -6.02 14.04
N MET A 44 8.84 -5.91 13.06
CA MET A 44 7.65 -6.75 12.98
C MET A 44 7.85 -7.99 12.11
N ASP A 45 8.98 -8.13 11.40
CA ASP A 45 9.25 -9.22 10.45
C ASP A 45 8.12 -9.40 9.40
N HIS A 46 7.50 -8.28 9.02
CA HIS A 46 6.37 -8.25 8.09
C HIS A 46 6.78 -7.55 6.80
N VAL A 47 6.46 -8.16 5.67
CA VAL A 47 6.59 -7.50 4.36
C VAL A 47 5.24 -6.93 3.96
N LEU A 48 5.18 -5.61 3.78
CA LEU A 48 4.00 -4.96 3.22
C LEU A 48 4.04 -5.08 1.70
N PHE A 49 3.05 -5.78 1.14
CA PHE A 49 2.81 -5.80 -0.29
C PHE A 49 1.79 -4.74 -0.70
N ALA A 50 1.94 -4.24 -1.91
CA ALA A 50 1.02 -3.30 -2.55
C ALA A 50 0.91 -3.63 -4.03
N THR A 51 -0.26 -3.35 -4.59
CA THR A 51 -0.50 -3.44 -6.03
C THR A 51 0.11 -2.24 -6.77
N THR A 52 0.38 -2.38 -8.07
CA THR A 52 0.82 -1.25 -8.92
C THR A 52 -0.11 -0.05 -8.79
N LEU A 53 -1.42 -0.30 -8.73
CA LEU A 53 -2.42 0.77 -8.61
C LEU A 53 -2.21 1.61 -7.35
N GLU A 54 -1.94 0.96 -6.23
CA GLU A 54 -1.68 1.61 -4.95
C GLU A 54 -0.34 2.34 -4.96
N LEU A 55 0.69 1.73 -5.56
CA LEU A 55 2.02 2.32 -5.71
C LEU A 55 1.99 3.58 -6.57
N THR A 56 1.28 3.55 -7.70
CA THR A 56 1.08 4.72 -8.56
C THR A 56 0.38 5.83 -7.79
N ASN A 57 -0.69 5.51 -7.05
CA ASN A 57 -1.38 6.52 -6.24
C ASN A 57 -0.45 7.17 -5.18
N ILE A 58 0.41 6.38 -4.54
CA ILE A 58 1.40 6.87 -3.57
C ILE A 58 2.40 7.80 -4.25
N VAL A 59 3.01 7.36 -5.35
CA VAL A 59 4.04 8.13 -6.08
C VAL A 59 3.48 9.44 -6.60
N GLU A 60 2.32 9.42 -7.24
CA GLU A 60 1.74 10.64 -7.80
C GLU A 60 1.28 11.63 -6.74
N THR A 61 0.92 11.17 -5.53
CA THR A 61 0.45 12.06 -4.46
C THR A 61 1.58 12.55 -3.55
N LYS A 62 2.55 11.70 -3.24
CA LYS A 62 3.63 12.01 -2.28
C LYS A 62 4.97 12.30 -2.94
N GLY A 63 5.12 11.94 -4.21
CA GLY A 63 6.41 11.90 -4.87
C GLY A 63 7.30 10.77 -4.33
N VAL A 64 8.47 10.65 -4.96
CA VAL A 64 9.55 9.75 -4.51
C VAL A 64 10.78 10.50 -4.01
N ASP A 65 10.70 11.83 -3.94
CA ASP A 65 11.80 12.67 -3.49
C ASP A 65 12.15 12.36 -2.03
N GLY A 66 13.44 12.13 -1.78
CA GLY A 66 13.93 11.80 -0.44
C GLY A 66 13.68 10.35 0.01
N ILE A 67 13.19 9.47 -0.86
CA ILE A 67 13.23 8.02 -0.63
C ILE A 67 14.69 7.56 -0.74
N ALA A 68 15.26 7.13 0.39
CA ALA A 68 16.60 6.57 0.42
C ALA A 68 16.68 5.31 -0.47
N PRO A 69 17.79 5.10 -1.21
CA PRO A 69 17.92 3.99 -2.15
C PRO A 69 17.92 2.61 -1.49
N GLU A 70 18.15 2.57 -0.17
CA GLU A 70 18.29 1.36 0.65
C GLU A 70 17.66 1.56 2.05
N GLY A 71 17.57 0.47 2.82
CA GLY A 71 17.05 0.44 4.19
C GLY A 71 15.96 -0.61 4.39
N LYS A 72 15.39 -0.70 5.59
CA LYS A 72 14.27 -1.64 5.86
C LYS A 72 13.00 -0.97 6.33
N LEU A 73 13.09 0.29 6.76
CA LEU A 73 11.94 1.08 7.17
C LEU A 73 11.14 1.57 5.98
N CYS A 74 9.83 1.77 6.21
CA CYS A 74 8.97 2.49 5.28
C CYS A 74 9.55 3.88 4.97
N PRO A 75 9.65 4.32 3.70
CA PRO A 75 10.13 5.67 3.38
C PRO A 75 9.32 6.80 4.02
N PHE A 76 8.04 6.52 4.32
CA PHE A 76 7.11 7.44 4.98
C PHE A 76 7.09 7.32 6.51
N TYR A 77 7.99 6.52 7.10
CA TYR A 77 8.16 6.47 8.55
C TYR A 77 9.08 7.61 9.00
N LYS A 78 8.51 8.58 9.72
CA LYS A 78 9.21 9.76 10.25
C LYS A 78 8.91 9.87 11.74
N GLU A 79 9.95 9.76 12.57
CA GLU A 79 9.86 10.00 14.03
C GLU A 79 8.73 9.20 14.72
N GLY A 80 8.56 7.92 14.39
CA GLY A 80 7.52 7.08 14.98
C GLY A 80 6.14 7.20 14.34
N LYS A 81 5.98 8.03 13.31
CA LYS A 81 4.68 8.30 12.66
C LYS A 81 4.74 8.06 11.15
N CYS A 82 3.58 7.74 10.57
CA CYS A 82 3.41 7.64 9.12
C CYS A 82 3.09 9.02 8.54
N SER A 83 3.91 9.51 7.61
CA SER A 83 3.68 10.77 6.88
C SER A 83 2.77 10.63 5.65
N ALA A 84 2.42 9.39 5.26
CA ALA A 84 1.59 9.08 4.10
C ALA A 84 0.24 8.45 4.48
N ARG A 85 -0.38 8.93 5.58
CA ARG A 85 -1.58 8.31 6.17
C ARG A 85 -2.80 8.31 5.23
N ASP A 86 -2.91 9.33 4.40
CA ASP A 86 -3.93 9.59 3.39
C ASP A 86 -3.87 8.62 2.20
N VAL A 87 -2.67 8.23 1.78
CA VAL A 87 -2.46 7.34 0.61
C VAL A 87 -1.98 5.94 1.00
N ARG A 88 -2.28 5.51 2.23
CA ARG A 88 -1.90 4.17 2.70
C ARG A 88 -2.46 3.08 1.78
N PRO A 89 -1.65 2.06 1.46
CA PRO A 89 -2.16 0.88 0.76
C PRO A 89 -3.08 0.07 1.69
N LEU A 90 -3.85 -0.84 1.10
CA LEU A 90 -4.78 -1.75 1.75
C LEU A 90 -4.17 -2.42 2.97
N GLY A 91 -2.96 -2.99 2.84
CA GLY A 91 -2.27 -3.67 3.94
C GLY A 91 -2.05 -2.77 5.17
N CYS A 92 -1.74 -1.49 4.96
CA CYS A 92 -1.62 -0.52 6.06
C CYS A 92 -2.96 -0.07 6.64
N ARG A 93 -4.06 -0.16 5.87
CA ARG A 93 -5.40 0.24 6.30
C ARG A 93 -6.06 -0.83 7.14
N VAL A 94 -5.77 -2.11 6.88
CA VAL A 94 -6.33 -3.22 7.65
C VAL A 94 -5.47 -3.63 8.84
N TYR A 95 -4.31 -3.03 9.06
CA TYR A 95 -3.41 -3.40 10.15
C TYR A 95 -3.62 -2.56 11.42
N PHE A 96 -3.86 -3.22 12.56
CA PHE A 96 -4.04 -2.60 13.88
C PHE A 96 -3.27 -3.34 14.99
N CYS A 97 -3.07 -2.67 16.14
CA CYS A 97 -2.39 -3.25 17.31
C CYS A 97 -3.24 -4.29 18.05
N ASP A 98 -4.53 -4.35 17.74
CA ASP A 98 -5.50 -5.26 18.33
C ASP A 98 -5.37 -6.68 17.75
N LYS A 99 -4.85 -7.62 18.55
CA LYS A 99 -4.70 -9.02 18.16
C LYS A 99 -6.04 -9.72 17.88
N SER A 100 -7.11 -9.34 18.56
CA SER A 100 -8.44 -9.92 18.33
C SER A 100 -8.95 -9.52 16.96
N TYR A 101 -8.88 -8.23 16.66
CA TYR A 101 -9.22 -7.73 15.32
C TYR A 101 -8.34 -8.36 14.23
N GLN A 102 -7.02 -8.46 14.47
CA GLN A 102 -6.09 -9.06 13.52
C GLN A 102 -6.39 -10.54 13.25
N LYS A 103 -6.94 -11.26 14.22
CA LYS A 103 -7.30 -12.67 14.07
C LYS A 103 -8.67 -12.86 13.40
N ASN A 104 -9.63 -11.98 13.70
CA ASN A 104 -11.04 -12.23 13.38
C ASN A 104 -11.57 -11.41 12.19
N HIS A 105 -10.90 -10.30 11.83
CA HIS A 105 -11.44 -9.35 10.87
C HIS A 105 -10.47 -8.97 9.75
N SER A 106 -9.18 -8.77 10.06
CA SER A 106 -8.24 -8.17 9.10
C SER A 106 -8.12 -8.98 7.80
N GLN A 107 -8.00 -10.31 7.88
CA GLN A 107 -7.88 -11.17 6.70
C GLN A 107 -9.11 -11.10 5.79
N ARG A 108 -10.32 -11.26 6.35
CA ARG A 108 -11.57 -11.20 5.58
C ARG A 108 -11.74 -9.85 4.87
N ILE A 109 -11.44 -8.76 5.58
CA ILE A 109 -11.51 -7.40 5.03
C ILE A 109 -10.44 -7.25 3.94
N TYR A 110 -9.22 -7.69 4.19
CA TYR A 110 -8.13 -7.65 3.22
C TYR A 110 -8.50 -8.35 1.92
N GLU A 111 -8.91 -9.63 1.99
CA GLU A 111 -9.24 -10.43 0.80
C GLU A 111 -10.36 -9.80 -0.03
N LYS A 112 -11.42 -9.30 0.62
CA LYS A 112 -12.53 -8.61 -0.05
C LYS A 112 -12.04 -7.41 -0.86
N TYR A 113 -11.34 -6.48 -0.22
CA TYR A 113 -10.91 -5.25 -0.88
C TYR A 113 -9.73 -5.47 -1.84
N HIS A 114 -8.89 -6.49 -1.60
CA HIS A 114 -7.84 -6.88 -2.52
C HIS A 114 -8.43 -7.36 -3.85
N ALA A 115 -9.49 -8.19 -3.80
CA ALA A 115 -10.20 -8.63 -5.00
C ALA A 115 -10.82 -7.46 -5.77
N GLU A 116 -11.40 -6.49 -5.07
CA GLU A 116 -11.93 -5.26 -5.71
C GLU A 116 -10.80 -4.43 -6.36
N ILE A 117 -9.64 -4.30 -5.71
CA ILE A 117 -8.48 -3.54 -6.26
C ILE A 117 -7.94 -4.24 -7.50
N GLU A 118 -7.85 -5.57 -7.48
CA GLU A 118 -7.42 -6.36 -8.62
C GLU A 118 -8.39 -6.20 -9.81
N ALA A 119 -9.71 -6.23 -9.56
CA ALA A 119 -10.71 -5.95 -10.58
C ALA A 119 -10.54 -4.54 -11.18
N LEU A 120 -10.38 -3.52 -10.32
CA LEU A 120 -10.15 -2.16 -10.77
C LEU A 120 -8.85 -2.02 -11.58
N ALA A 121 -7.77 -2.69 -11.18
CA ALA A 121 -6.51 -2.70 -11.92
C ALA A 121 -6.66 -3.33 -13.31
N ARG A 122 -7.41 -4.44 -13.42
CA ARG A 122 -7.73 -5.08 -14.70
C ARG A 122 -8.56 -4.19 -15.62
N GLU A 123 -9.48 -3.41 -15.05
CA GLU A 123 -10.32 -2.47 -15.80
C GLU A 123 -9.57 -1.21 -16.25
N SER A 124 -8.49 -0.83 -15.57
CA SER A 124 -7.80 0.44 -15.77
C SER A 124 -6.59 0.39 -16.71
N GLU A 125 -6.37 -0.73 -17.43
CA GLU A 125 -5.19 -0.98 -18.30
C GLU A 125 -3.83 -0.71 -17.62
N VAL A 126 -3.80 -0.59 -16.28
CA VAL A 126 -2.59 -0.47 -15.49
C VAL A 126 -1.94 -1.84 -15.38
N GLU A 127 -0.64 -1.92 -15.63
CA GLU A 127 0.12 -3.17 -15.44
C GLU A 127 -0.05 -3.66 -13.99
N TYR A 128 -0.73 -4.79 -13.82
CA TYR A 128 -0.94 -5.36 -12.50
C TYR A 128 0.31 -6.10 -12.02
N ALA A 129 0.86 -5.64 -10.91
CA ALA A 129 1.85 -6.36 -10.13
C ALA A 129 1.47 -6.25 -8.65
N TYR A 130 1.77 -7.28 -7.87
CA TYR A 130 1.60 -7.30 -6.42
C TYR A 130 2.97 -7.59 -5.80
N VAL A 131 3.59 -6.55 -5.23
CA VAL A 131 5.03 -6.55 -4.93
C VAL A 131 5.32 -5.90 -3.57
N PRO A 132 6.50 -6.16 -2.97
CA PRO A 132 6.90 -5.53 -1.72
C PRO A 132 6.98 -4.02 -1.88
N MET A 133 6.13 -3.29 -1.16
CA MET A 133 5.91 -1.85 -1.33
C MET A 133 7.21 -1.06 -1.17
N VAL A 134 7.98 -1.35 -0.11
CA VAL A 134 9.21 -0.62 0.20
C VAL A 134 10.26 -0.81 -0.90
N SER A 135 10.45 -2.05 -1.35
CA SER A 135 11.40 -2.36 -2.42
C SER A 135 10.97 -1.77 -3.76
N ALA A 136 9.66 -1.80 -4.07
CA ALA A 136 9.11 -1.23 -5.29
C ALA A 136 9.22 0.30 -5.34
N LEU A 137 8.94 1.00 -4.23
CA LEU A 137 9.07 2.47 -4.17
C LEU A 137 10.52 2.92 -4.36
N ARG A 138 11.48 2.23 -3.75
CA ARG A 138 12.90 2.51 -3.94
C ARG A 138 13.36 2.21 -5.35
N ARG A 139 12.87 1.12 -5.94
CA ARG A 139 13.15 0.80 -7.32
C ARG A 139 12.62 1.89 -8.24
N TYR A 140 11.39 2.34 -8.03
CA TYR A 140 10.79 3.42 -8.80
C TYR A 140 11.61 4.70 -8.68
N ALA A 141 12.06 5.07 -7.48
CA ALA A 141 12.91 6.24 -7.26
C ALA A 141 14.24 6.20 -8.05
N ARG A 142 14.78 5.00 -8.33
CA ARG A 142 16.06 4.83 -9.07
C ARG A 142 15.87 4.61 -10.57
N GLU A 143 14.83 3.88 -10.95
CA GLU A 143 14.67 3.29 -12.29
C GLU A 143 13.39 3.73 -13.00
N GLY A 144 12.49 4.47 -12.34
CA GLY A 144 11.20 4.90 -12.91
C GLY A 144 10.18 3.76 -13.11
N ARG A 145 10.37 2.62 -12.45
CA ARG A 145 9.51 1.43 -12.57
C ARG A 145 9.36 0.68 -11.25
N PHE A 146 8.18 0.13 -10.99
CA PHE A 146 7.88 -0.59 -9.74
C PHE A 146 8.37 -2.04 -9.74
N HIS A 147 8.35 -2.69 -10.88
CA HIS A 147 8.73 -4.10 -11.04
C HIS A 147 9.58 -4.27 -12.31
N ASP A 148 10.36 -5.35 -12.36
CA ASP A 148 11.15 -5.75 -13.53
C ASP A 148 11.14 -7.28 -13.57
N PRO A 149 10.48 -7.90 -14.57
CA PRO A 149 10.40 -9.36 -14.67
C PRO A 149 11.77 -10.04 -14.74
N ALA A 150 12.80 -9.36 -15.24
CA ALA A 150 14.16 -9.89 -15.35
C ALA A 150 14.95 -9.77 -14.03
N ARG A 151 14.45 -9.01 -13.06
CA ARG A 151 15.08 -8.78 -11.74
C ARG A 151 14.01 -8.85 -10.65
N PRO A 152 13.52 -10.04 -10.31
CA PRO A 152 12.53 -10.22 -9.25
C PRO A 152 13.08 -9.73 -7.90
N PHE A 153 12.18 -9.40 -6.98
CA PHE A 153 12.58 -9.02 -5.63
C PHE A 153 13.19 -10.22 -4.91
N ASP A 154 14.37 -10.02 -4.33
CA ASP A 154 14.96 -10.98 -3.42
C ASP A 154 14.30 -10.82 -2.04
N PHE A 155 13.86 -11.93 -1.47
CA PHE A 155 13.23 -12.02 -0.16
C PHE A 155 14.15 -12.67 0.89
N SER A 156 15.40 -12.95 0.51
CA SER A 156 16.42 -13.62 1.33
C SER A 156 17.10 -12.69 2.33
#